data_AF-W8C3M3-F1
#
_entry.id   AF-W8C3M3-F1
#
_cell.length_a   1.000
_cell.length_b   1.000
_cell.length_c   1.000
_cell.angle_alpha   90.00
_cell.angle_beta   90.00
_cell.angle_gamma   90.00
#
_symmetry.space_group_name_H-M   'P 1'
#
loop_
_entity.id
_entity.type
_entity.pdbx_description
1 polymer ?
#
loop_
_entity_poly.entity_id
_entity_poly.type
_entity_poly.pdbx_seq_one_letter_code
_entity_poly.pdbx_strand_id
1 'polypeptide(L)'
;MPRPFSRECLSAHDQQVLDSIFNPLELTSSAPQTIASDAAAELVDIEQDSEAVQQSKALEVCAIKLAEEGKLSEALQAFEQALGVAPARASVYNNRAQALRLSGRDEGEWLFVQNAGF
;
A
#
# COMPACT_ATOMS: atom_id res chain seq x y z
N MET A 1 -13.75 45.15 10.36
CA MET A 1 -12.40 45.13 9.77
C MET A 1 -11.76 43.79 10.12
N PRO A 2 -11.45 42.91 9.15
CA PRO A 2 -10.73 41.66 9.44
C PRO A 2 -9.30 42.00 9.91
N ARG A 3 -8.83 41.34 10.96
CA ARG A 3 -7.45 41.50 11.45
C ARG A 3 -6.48 41.00 10.37
N PRO A 4 -5.37 41.71 10.10
CA PRO A 4 -4.34 41.22 9.20
C PRO A 4 -3.75 39.93 9.77
N PHE A 5 -3.70 38.86 8.96
CA PHE A 5 -3.06 37.60 9.33
C PHE A 5 -1.58 37.87 9.65
N SER A 6 -1.25 37.83 10.94
CA SER A 6 0.10 38.03 11.45
C SER A 6 0.63 36.69 11.96
N ARG A 7 1.96 36.48 11.95
CA ARG A 7 2.59 35.22 12.39
C ARG A 7 2.18 34.80 13.80
N GLU A 8 1.80 35.76 14.63
CA GLU A 8 1.28 35.60 15.99
C GLU A 8 -0.03 34.79 16.08
N CYS A 9 -0.76 34.62 14.97
CA CYS A 9 -1.98 33.82 14.92
C CYS A 9 -1.73 32.35 14.57
N LEU A 10 -0.48 31.95 14.32
CA LEU A 10 -0.11 30.60 13.92
C LEU A 10 0.38 29.78 15.12
N SER A 11 0.18 28.46 15.06
CA SER A 11 0.76 27.56 16.05
C SER A 11 2.30 27.58 15.98
N ALA A 12 2.98 27.19 17.06
CA ALA A 12 4.44 27.11 17.07
C ALA A 12 4.98 26.18 15.95
N HIS A 13 4.24 25.13 15.63
CA HIS A 13 4.57 24.21 14.55
C HIS A 13 4.46 24.89 13.17
N ASP A 14 3.37 25.61 12.91
CA ASP A 14 3.16 26.31 11.63
C ASP A 14 4.21 27.41 11.40
N GLN A 15 4.57 28.13 12.46
CA GLN A 15 5.64 29.13 12.39
C GLN A 15 6.98 28.48 11.99
N GLN A 16 7.29 27.31 12.54
CA GLN A 16 8.50 26.56 12.23
C GLN A 16 8.52 26.02 10.79
N VAL A 17 7.39 25.53 10.29
CA VAL A 17 7.25 25.11 8.88
C VAL A 17 7.51 26.30 7.96
N LEU A 18 6.91 27.46 8.26
CA LEU A 18 7.13 28.68 7.48
C LEU A 18 8.59 29.15 7.58
N ASP A 19 9.23 29.10 8.74
CA ASP A 19 10.65 29.45 8.86
C ASP A 19 11.56 28.48 8.12
N SER A 20 11.18 27.22 8.00
CA SER A 20 11.92 26.24 7.19
C SER A 20 11.80 26.52 5.69
N ILE A 21 10.65 27.00 5.25
CA ILE A 21 10.40 27.36 3.84
C ILE A 21 11.07 28.71 3.49
N PHE A 22 10.97 29.69 4.39
CA PHE A 22 11.35 31.08 4.09
C PHE A 22 12.74 31.48 4.62
N ASN A 23 13.26 30.80 5.66
CA ASN A 23 14.57 31.08 6.27
C ASN A 23 15.43 29.80 6.40
N PRO A 24 15.70 29.07 5.28
CA PRO A 24 16.33 27.75 5.31
C PRO A 24 17.76 27.72 5.88
N LEU A 25 18.43 28.87 5.99
CA LEU A 25 19.83 28.97 6.45
C LEU A 25 19.95 29.30 7.96
N GLU A 26 18.91 29.85 8.58
CA GLU A 26 18.87 30.19 10.02
C GLU A 26 18.77 28.95 10.91
N LEU A 27 18.22 27.84 10.39
CA LEU A 27 18.02 26.58 11.13
C LEU A 27 19.30 25.78 11.39
N THR A 28 20.42 26.20 10.83
CA THR A 28 21.69 25.45 10.89
C THR A 28 22.50 25.70 12.15
N SER A 29 22.28 26.82 12.85
CA SER A 29 23.22 27.30 13.87
C SER A 29 22.75 27.18 15.32
N SER A 30 21.50 26.87 15.64
CA SER A 30 21.05 26.87 17.05
C SER A 30 19.79 26.05 17.33
N ALA A 31 19.91 24.73 17.30
CA ALA A 31 19.22 23.81 18.23
C ALA A 31 19.69 22.39 17.94
N PRO A 32 19.92 21.53 18.96
CA PRO A 32 19.88 20.10 18.72
C PRO A 32 18.47 19.81 18.23
N GLN A 33 18.33 19.53 16.92
CA GLN A 33 17.09 18.99 16.40
C GLN A 33 16.95 17.61 17.00
N THR A 34 16.27 17.54 18.14
CA THR A 34 15.58 16.34 18.56
C THR A 34 14.46 16.15 17.54
N ILE A 35 14.82 15.61 16.37
CA ILE A 35 13.86 14.87 15.57
C ILE A 35 13.43 13.77 16.53
N ALA A 36 12.29 13.95 17.19
CA ALA A 36 11.70 12.88 17.97
C ALA A 36 11.61 11.70 17.01
N SER A 37 12.41 10.67 17.27
CA SER A 37 12.44 9.44 16.47
C SER A 37 11.18 8.61 16.71
N ASP A 38 10.05 9.26 16.95
CA ASP A 38 8.73 8.63 17.12
C ASP A 38 8.21 8.07 15.78
N ALA A 39 8.94 8.27 14.69
CA ALA A 39 8.74 7.56 13.42
C ALA A 39 9.46 6.20 13.35
N ALA A 40 9.99 5.69 14.47
CA ALA A 40 10.53 4.33 14.58
C ALA A 40 9.49 3.32 15.08
N ALA A 41 8.19 3.64 15.00
CA ALA A 41 7.17 2.60 15.11
C ALA A 41 7.36 1.64 13.93
N GLU A 42 7.87 0.44 14.23
CA GLU A 42 7.92 -0.67 13.28
C GLU A 42 6.49 -0.85 12.73
N LEU A 43 6.31 -0.59 11.44
CA LEU A 43 5.05 -0.81 10.74
C LEU A 43 4.86 -2.32 10.62
N VAL A 44 4.37 -2.93 11.70
CA VAL A 44 3.95 -4.33 11.69
C VAL A 44 2.57 -4.37 11.06
N ASP A 45 2.39 -5.24 10.08
CA ASP A 45 1.06 -5.57 9.56
C ASP A 45 0.26 -6.24 10.67
N ILE A 46 -0.48 -5.43 11.44
CA ILE A 46 -1.39 -5.92 12.48
C ILE A 46 -2.69 -6.32 11.77
N GLU A 47 -2.73 -7.56 11.28
CA GLU A 47 -4.00 -8.16 10.88
C GLU A 47 -4.78 -8.58 12.13
N GLN A 48 -6.06 -8.18 12.18
CA GLN A 48 -6.95 -8.59 13.26
C GLN A 48 -7.15 -10.11 13.24
N ASP A 49 -6.80 -10.82 14.30
CA ASP A 49 -6.98 -12.27 14.40
C ASP A 49 -8.47 -12.59 14.68
N SER A 50 -9.27 -12.62 13.62
CA SER A 50 -10.67 -13.03 13.63
C SER A 50 -10.88 -14.28 12.81
N GLU A 51 -11.94 -15.04 13.08
CA GLU A 51 -12.32 -16.21 12.29
C GLU A 51 -12.47 -15.86 10.80
N ALA A 52 -13.02 -14.68 10.48
CA ALA A 52 -13.13 -14.20 9.10
C ALA A 52 -11.76 -14.01 8.45
N VAL A 53 -10.77 -13.48 9.18
CA VAL A 53 -9.40 -13.34 8.68
C VAL A 53 -8.73 -14.70 8.51
N GLN A 54 -8.96 -15.65 9.41
CA GLN A 54 -8.45 -17.02 9.27
C GLN A 54 -9.06 -17.74 8.06
N GLN A 55 -10.36 -17.59 7.83
CA GLN A 55 -11.04 -18.11 6.63
C GLN A 55 -10.50 -17.46 5.36
N SER A 56 -10.30 -16.13 5.37
CA SER A 56 -9.69 -15.41 4.26
C SER A 56 -8.26 -15.87 3.99
N LYS A 57 -7.46 -16.18 5.03
CA LYS A 57 -6.11 -16.77 4.89
C LYS A 57 -6.13 -18.12 4.21
N ALA A 58 -7.07 -18.99 4.58
CA ALA A 58 -7.21 -20.29 3.95
C ALA A 58 -7.57 -20.17 2.45
N LEU A 59 -8.47 -19.26 2.11
CA LEU A 59 -8.85 -18.95 0.73
C LEU A 59 -7.67 -18.35 -0.07
N GLU A 60 -6.91 -17.44 0.55
CA GLU A 60 -5.71 -16.84 -0.04
C GLU A 60 -4.65 -17.90 -0.36
N VAL A 61 -4.36 -18.82 0.56
CA VAL A 61 -3.39 -19.91 0.33
C VAL A 61 -3.87 -20.85 -0.79
N CYS A 62 -5.17 -21.13 -0.86
CA CYS A 62 -5.74 -21.90 -1.96
C CYS A 62 -5.57 -21.18 -3.31
N ALA A 63 -5.87 -19.88 -3.35
CA ALA A 63 -5.73 -19.06 -4.54
C ALA A 63 -4.28 -18.98 -5.04
N ILE A 64 -3.29 -18.87 -4.13
CA ILE A 64 -1.87 -18.89 -4.47
C ILE A 64 -1.50 -20.21 -5.15
N LYS A 65 -1.92 -21.36 -4.60
CA LYS A 65 -1.66 -22.67 -5.22
C LYS A 65 -2.26 -22.78 -6.62
N LEU A 66 -3.50 -22.32 -6.80
CA LEU A 66 -4.14 -22.29 -8.11
C LEU A 66 -3.37 -21.41 -9.11
N ALA A 67 -2.85 -20.27 -8.66
CA ALA A 67 -2.04 -19.39 -9.50
C ALA A 67 -0.69 -20.05 -9.87
N GLU A 68 -0.05 -20.75 -8.94
CA GLU A 68 1.17 -21.53 -9.20
C GLU A 68 0.95 -22.68 -10.18
N GLU A 69 -0.25 -23.28 -10.18
CA GLU A 69 -0.67 -24.29 -11.15
C GLU A 69 -1.04 -23.71 -12.53
N GLY A 70 -0.99 -22.38 -12.71
CA GLY A 70 -1.40 -21.70 -13.95
C GLY A 70 -2.92 -21.58 -14.12
N LYS A 71 -3.73 -21.99 -13.14
CA LYS A 71 -5.19 -21.86 -13.14
C LYS A 71 -5.61 -20.46 -12.70
N LEU A 72 -5.18 -19.46 -13.46
CA LEU A 72 -5.29 -18.06 -13.06
C LEU A 72 -6.74 -17.60 -12.87
N SER A 73 -7.68 -18.06 -13.70
CA SER A 73 -9.10 -17.73 -13.55
C SER A 73 -9.70 -18.22 -12.23
N GLU A 74 -9.38 -19.45 -11.83
CA GLU A 74 -9.84 -20.04 -10.56
C GLU A 74 -9.18 -19.32 -9.37
N ALA A 75 -7.89 -18.99 -9.48
CA ALA A 75 -7.17 -18.22 -8.47
C ALA A 75 -7.83 -16.85 -8.23
N LEU A 76 -8.21 -16.13 -9.30
CA LEU A 76 -8.87 -14.83 -9.19
C LEU A 76 -10.23 -14.92 -8.49
N GLN A 77 -11.00 -15.98 -8.75
CA GLN A 77 -12.26 -16.23 -8.06
C GLN A 77 -12.04 -16.50 -6.56
N ALA A 78 -11.02 -17.31 -6.22
CA ALA A 78 -10.67 -17.59 -4.83
C ALA A 78 -10.19 -16.33 -4.08
N PHE A 79 -9.44 -15.44 -4.74
CA PHE A 79 -9.08 -14.14 -4.16
C PHE A 79 -10.30 -13.24 -3.94
N GLU A 80 -11.28 -13.26 -4.84
CA GLU A 80 -12.53 -12.51 -4.66
C GLU A 80 -13.33 -13.02 -3.45
N GLN A 81 -13.39 -14.34 -3.26
CA GLN A 81 -13.99 -14.94 -2.06
C GLN A 81 -13.25 -14.53 -0.79
N ALA A 82 -11.90 -14.56 -0.80
CA ALA A 82 -11.09 -14.14 0.34
C ALA A 82 -11.34 -12.67 0.73
N LEU A 83 -11.53 -11.78 -0.25
CA LEU A 83 -11.88 -10.38 -0.05
C LEU A 83 -13.34 -10.19 0.40
N GLY A 84 -14.26 -11.04 -0.06
CA GLY A 84 -15.65 -11.02 0.39
C GLY A 84 -15.80 -11.34 1.88
N VAL A 85 -14.94 -12.21 2.41
CA VAL A 85 -14.90 -12.56 3.84
C VAL A 85 -14.15 -11.51 4.67
N ALA A 86 -13.00 -11.02 4.17
CA ALA A 86 -12.18 -10.03 4.87
C ALA A 86 -11.69 -8.93 3.90
N PRO A 87 -12.47 -7.85 3.70
CA PRO A 87 -12.20 -6.86 2.65
C PRO A 87 -11.00 -5.95 2.93
N ALA A 88 -10.51 -5.91 4.18
CA ALA A 88 -9.40 -5.06 4.60
C ALA A 88 -8.02 -5.72 4.43
N ARG A 89 -7.94 -6.94 3.89
CA ARG A 89 -6.67 -7.67 3.80
C ARG A 89 -5.83 -7.24 2.59
N ALA A 90 -4.83 -6.40 2.85
CA ALA A 90 -3.90 -5.91 1.84
C ALA A 90 -3.13 -7.04 1.11
N SER A 91 -2.78 -8.12 1.82
CA SER A 91 -2.07 -9.26 1.24
C SER A 91 -2.83 -9.88 0.06
N VAL A 92 -4.15 -10.01 0.19
CA VAL A 92 -5.03 -10.61 -0.82
C VAL A 92 -5.08 -9.74 -2.08
N TYR A 93 -5.14 -8.41 -1.93
CA TYR A 93 -5.08 -7.49 -3.08
C TYR A 93 -3.75 -7.60 -3.83
N ASN A 94 -2.63 -7.65 -3.10
CA ASN A 94 -1.31 -7.75 -3.68
C ASN A 94 -1.15 -9.06 -4.49
N ASN A 95 -1.58 -10.18 -3.91
CA ASN A 95 -1.55 -11.49 -4.55
C ASN A 95 -2.48 -11.55 -5.77
N ARG A 96 -3.69 -11.02 -5.67
CA ARG A 96 -4.63 -10.92 -6.80
C ARG A 96 -4.07 -10.07 -7.94
N ALA A 97 -3.43 -8.94 -7.63
CA ALA A 97 -2.77 -8.10 -8.63
C ALA A 97 -1.65 -8.86 -9.35
N GLN A 98 -0.90 -9.71 -8.63
CA GLN A 98 0.10 -10.57 -9.25
C GLN A 98 -0.51 -11.61 -10.19
N ALA A 99 -1.59 -12.28 -9.79
CA ALA A 99 -2.31 -13.20 -10.65
C ALA A 99 -2.83 -12.51 -11.93
N LEU A 100 -3.42 -11.31 -11.82
CA LEU A 100 -3.87 -10.52 -12.98
C LEU A 100 -2.73 -10.20 -13.96
N ARG A 101 -1.54 -9.85 -13.45
CA ARG A 101 -0.36 -9.61 -14.31
C ARG A 101 0.06 -10.86 -15.05
N LEU A 102 -0.03 -12.03 -14.43
CA LEU A 102 0.27 -13.31 -15.08
C LEU A 102 -0.77 -13.60 -16.16
N SER A 103 -2.06 -13.35 -15.90
CA SER A 103 -3.11 -13.60 -16.89
C SER A 103 -2.94 -12.75 -18.15
N GLY A 104 -2.56 -11.48 -17.99
CA GLY A 104 -2.28 -10.60 -19.13
C GLY A 104 -0.98 -10.94 -19.88
N ARG A 105 -0.02 -11.63 -19.25
CA ARG A 105 1.17 -12.16 -19.94
C ARG A 105 0.80 -13.35 -20.80
N ASP A 106 0.03 -14.29 -20.27
CA ASP A 106 -0.42 -15.46 -21.01
C ASP A 106 -1.25 -15.04 -22.24
N GLU A 107 -2.16 -14.07 -22.11
CA GLU A 107 -2.92 -13.54 -23.25
C GLU A 107 -2.02 -12.96 -24.36
N GLY A 108 -0.97 -12.21 -23.97
CA GLY A 108 0.00 -11.66 -24.90
C GLY A 108 0.87 -12.73 -25.59
N GLU A 109 1.24 -13.78 -24.84
CA GLU A 109 2.05 -14.88 -25.33
C GLU A 109 1.24 -15.80 -26.27
N TRP A 110 -0.03 -16.06 -25.97
CA TRP A 110 -0.98 -16.73 -26.87
C TRP A 110 -1.16 -15.99 -28.19
N LEU A 111 -1.25 -14.65 -28.15
CA LEU A 111 -1.33 -13.80 -29.34
C LEU A 111 -0.03 -13.81 -30.15
N PHE A 112 1.13 -13.91 -29.51
CA PHE A 112 2.41 -14.01 -30.21
C PHE A 112 2.57 -15.36 -30.91
N VAL A 113 2.21 -16.47 -30.26
CA VAL A 113 2.32 -17.82 -30.83
C VAL A 113 1.39 -18.02 -32.03
N GLN A 114 0.17 -17.45 -32.03
CA GLN A 114 -0.72 -17.53 -33.20
C GLN A 114 -0.23 -16.69 -34.39
N ASN A 115 0.49 -15.59 -34.13
CA ASN A 115 1.00 -14.72 -35.20
C ASN A 115 2.43 -15.08 -35.65
N ALA A 116 3.16 -15.89 -34.88
CA ALA A 116 4.45 -16.45 -35.26
C ALA A 116 4.27 -17.77 -36.03
N GLY A 117 3.53 -17.72 -37.13
CA GLY A 117 3.49 -18.81 -38.10
C GLY A 117 4.79 -18.85 -38.93
N PHE A 118 5.61 -19.87 -38.68
CA PHE A 118 6.52 -20.45 -39.68
C PHE A 118 5.84 -21.70 -40.28
#